data_AF-A0AAN8XBQ6-F1
#
_entry.id   AF-A0AAN8XBQ6-F1
#
_cell.length_a   1.000
_cell.length_b   1.000
_cell.length_c   1.000
_cell.angle_alpha   90.00
_cell.angle_beta   90.00
_cell.angle_gamma   90.00
#
_symmetry.space_group_name_H-M   'P 1'
#
loop_
_entity.id
_entity.type
_entity.pdbx_description
1 polymer ?
#
loop_
_entity_poly.entity_id
_entity_poly.type
_entity_poly.pdbx_seq_one_letter_code
_entity_poly.pdbx_strand_id
1 'polypeptide(L)' 'MSETNRRANKHYSKMTHERNNFDLQTFTLQKPRGLHRVLPTEMTKIGAYPVAVLPGQYTDFYR' A
#
# COMPACT_ATOMS: atom_id res chain seq x y z
N MET A 1 -0.88 30.77 -20.55
CA MET A 1 -1.68 29.70 -19.88
C MET A 1 -2.53 30.36 -18.80
N SER A 2 -3.84 30.11 -18.75
CA SER A 2 -4.74 30.72 -17.76
C SER A 2 -4.48 30.19 -16.34
N GLU A 3 -4.68 31.03 -15.33
CA GLU A 3 -4.48 30.65 -13.91
C GLU A 3 -5.37 29.47 -13.47
N THR A 4 -6.54 29.33 -14.09
CA THR A 4 -7.46 28.21 -13.90
C THR A 4 -6.82 26.87 -14.28
N ASN A 5 -6.10 26.80 -15.41
CA ASN A 5 -5.40 25.58 -15.81
C ASN A 5 -4.26 25.21 -14.84
N ARG A 6 -3.57 26.21 -14.28
CA ARG A 6 -2.53 25.99 -13.26
C ARG A 6 -3.13 25.42 -11.97
N ARG A 7 -4.28 25.93 -11.53
CA ARG A 7 -5.00 25.45 -10.34
C ARG A 7 -5.51 24.02 -10.53
N ALA A 8 -6.11 23.73 -11.68
CA ALA A 8 -6.54 22.38 -12.04
C ALA A 8 -5.35 21.41 -12.03
N ASN A 9 -4.24 21.73 -12.71
CA ASN A 9 -3.05 20.86 -12.71
C ASN A 9 -2.49 20.60 -11.32
N LYS A 10 -2.45 21.62 -10.46
CA LYS A 10 -1.98 21.47 -9.08
C LYS A 10 -2.92 20.57 -8.26
N HIS A 11 -4.23 20.67 -8.48
CA HIS A 11 -5.21 19.80 -7.83
C HIS A 11 -5.08 18.34 -8.29
N TYR A 12 -4.98 18.09 -9.60
CA TYR A 12 -4.76 16.75 -10.15
C TYR A 12 -3.46 16.11 -9.65
N SER A 13 -2.37 16.88 -9.62
CA SER A 13 -1.07 16.43 -9.09
C SER A 13 -1.12 16.10 -7.61
N LYS A 14 -1.89 16.86 -6.81
CA LYS A 14 -2.08 16.57 -5.39
C LYS A 14 -2.90 15.29 -5.19
N MET A 15 -4.01 15.15 -5.93
CA MET A 15 -4.84 13.94 -5.88
C MET A 15 -4.09 12.68 -6.31
N THR A 16 -3.16 12.75 -7.25
CA THR A 16 -2.32 11.59 -7.62
C THR A 16 -1.30 11.26 -6.54
N HIS A 17 -0.73 12.25 -5.87
CA HIS A 17 0.21 12.03 -4.75
C HIS A 17 -0.46 11.49 -3.48
N GLU A 18 -1.75 11.77 -3.28
CA GLU A 18 -2.57 11.18 -2.21
C GLU A 18 -2.97 9.72 -2.51
N ARG A 19 -2.63 9.17 -3.67
CA ARG A 19 -2.80 7.74 -3.96
C ARG A 19 -1.60 6.96 -3.45
N ASN A 20 -1.81 5.68 -3.19
CA ASN A 20 -0.73 4.78 -2.83
C ASN A 20 0.23 4.64 -4.03
N ASN A 21 1.51 4.95 -3.83
CA ASN A 21 2.55 4.85 -4.86
C ASN A 21 3.42 3.63 -4.58
N PHE A 22 3.59 2.76 -5.57
CA PHE A 22 4.46 1.59 -5.44
C PHE A 22 5.87 1.93 -5.92
N ASP A 23 6.83 1.93 -4.99
CA ASP A 23 8.23 2.14 -5.30
C ASP A 23 8.86 0.85 -5.82
N LEU A 24 9.31 0.86 -7.08
CA LEU A 24 9.88 -0.31 -7.76
C LEU A 24 11.30 -0.64 -7.31
N GLN A 25 12.05 0.31 -6.74
CA GLN A 25 13.41 0.04 -6.27
C GLN A 25 13.40 -0.65 -4.90
N THR A 26 12.42 -0.31 -4.05
CA THR A 26 12.29 -0.84 -2.69
C THR A 26 11.12 -1.82 -2.51
N PHE A 27 10.32 -2.03 -3.55
CA PHE A 27 9.06 -2.78 -3.51
C PHE A 27 8.12 -2.33 -2.37
N THR A 28 8.22 -1.06 -1.96
CA THR A 28 7.46 -0.51 -0.83
C THR A 28 6.27 0.30 -1.34
N LEU A 29 5.08 0.03 -0.79
CA LEU A 29 3.88 0.80 -1.08
C LEU A 29 3.82 2.04 -0.17
N GLN A 30 4.20 3.20 -0.71
CA GLN A 30 4.11 4.48 -0.03
C GLN A 30 2.65 4.92 0.03
N LYS A 31 2.15 5.12 1.25
CA LYS A 31 0.79 5.61 1.51
C LYS A 31 0.85 6.95 2.23
N PRO A 32 -0.03 7.90 1.90
CA PRO A 32 -0.15 9.13 2.67
C PRO A 32 -0.52 8.85 4.14
N ARG A 33 0.20 9.50 5.06
CA ARG A 33 -0.01 9.33 6.51
C ARG A 33 -1.35 9.97 6.93
N GLY A 34 -2.08 9.30 7.82
CA GLY A 34 -3.32 9.85 8.42
C GLY A 34 -4.63 9.51 7.69
N LEU A 35 -4.59 8.85 6.52
CA LEU A 35 -5.80 8.39 5.84
C LEU A 35 -6.36 7.07 6.39
N HIS A 36 -5.51 6.22 6.97
CA HIS A 36 -5.88 4.91 7.49
C HIS A 36 -5.47 4.79 8.96
N ARG A 37 -6.28 4.10 9.76
CA ARG A 37 -5.92 3.74 11.13
C ARG A 37 -4.75 2.76 11.10
N VAL A 38 -3.61 3.16 11.65
CA VAL A 38 -2.47 2.27 11.85
C VAL A 38 -2.79 1.36 13.03
N LEU A 39 -2.94 0.07 12.75
CA LEU A 39 -3.12 -0.95 13.78
C LEU A 39 -1.75 -1.36 14.35
N PRO A 40 -1.66 -1.77 15.62
CA PRO A 40 -0.44 -2.32 16.19
C PRO A 40 0.05 -3.55 15.41
N THR A 41 1.37 -3.72 15.33
CA THR A 41 2.01 -4.83 14.61
C THR A 41 1.51 -6.20 15.09
N GLU A 42 1.12 -6.33 16.36
CA GLU A 42 0.57 -7.56 16.93
C GLU A 42 -0.78 -7.98 16.32
N MET A 43 -1.56 -7.02 15.82
CA MET A 43 -2.87 -7.23 15.18
C MET A 43 -2.76 -7.32 13.65
N THR A 44 -1.69 -6.78 13.06
CA THR A 44 -1.43 -6.86 11.63
C THR A 44 -0.41 -7.93 11.26
N LYS A 45 0.15 -8.62 12.26
CA LYS A 45 1.04 -9.75 11.99
C LYS A 45 0.25 -10.76 11.17
N ILE A 46 0.81 -11.13 10.03
CA ILE A 46 0.32 -12.27 9.27
C ILE A 46 0.38 -13.45 10.25
N GLY A 47 -0.78 -14.04 10.54
CA GLY A 47 -0.89 -15.11 11.53
C GLY A 47 -0.04 -16.32 11.15
N ALA A 48 0.03 -17.30 12.06
CA ALA A 48 0.85 -18.49 11.90
C ALA A 48 0.32 -19.53 10.92
N TYR A 49 -0.15 -19.07 9.78
CA TYR A 49 -0.95 -19.87 8.89
C TYR A 49 -0.20 -20.10 7.59
N PRO A 50 0.40 -21.28 7.41
CA PRO A 50 0.47 -21.84 6.08
C PRO A 50 -0.95 -22.26 5.68
N VAL A 51 -1.78 -21.31 5.23
CA VAL A 51 -3.00 -21.72 4.50
C VAL A 51 -2.51 -22.17 3.14
N ALA A 52 -2.53 -23.49 2.91
CA ALA A 52 -2.46 -24.00 1.55
C ALA A 52 -3.67 -23.41 0.79
N VAL A 53 -3.40 -22.42 -0.06
CA VAL A 53 -4.43 -21.78 -0.90
C VAL A 53 -4.85 -22.75 -2.02
N LEU A 54 -3.99 -23.72 -2.33
CA LEU A 54 -4.17 -24.72 -3.37
C LEU A 54 -3.93 -26.14 -2.82
N PRO A 55 -4.72 -27.15 -3.24
CA PRO A 55 -4.42 -28.55 -2.93
C PRO A 55 -3.05 -28.94 -3.49
N GLY A 56 -2.16 -29.45 -2.62
CA GLY A 56 -0.79 -29.84 -3.00
C GLY A 56 0.30 -28.80 -2.68
N GLN A 57 -0.05 -27.68 -2.04
CA GLN A 57 0.94 -26.69 -1.60
C GLN A 57 1.75 -27.23 -0.40
N TYR A 58 3.07 -27.30 -0.56
CA TYR A 58 4.03 -27.73 0.46
C TYR A 58 4.22 -26.63 1.53
N THR A 59 4.21 -26.99 2.82
CA THR A 59 4.13 -26.03 3.94
C THR A 59 5.15 -26.28 5.07
N ASP A 60 6.18 -27.08 4.84
CA ASP A 60 7.04 -27.65 5.91
C ASP A 60 8.01 -26.66 6.60
N PHE A 61 8.05 -25.38 6.20
CA PHE A 61 9.00 -24.39 6.76
C PHE A 61 8.37 -23.31 7.64
N TYR A 62 7.16 -23.52 8.15
CA TYR A 62 6.56 -22.58 9.10
C TYR A 62 7.17 -22.77 10.50
N ARG A 63 7.95 -21.79 10.99
CA ARG A 63 8.46 -21.73 12.37
C ARG A 63 7.72 -20.67 13.18
#